data_AF-A0A2X2DM25-F1
#
_entry.id   AF-A0A2X2DM25-F1
#
_cell.length_a   1.000
_cell.length_b   1.000
_cell.length_c   1.000
_cell.angle_alpha   90.00
_cell.angle_beta   90.00
_cell.angle_gamma   90.00
#
_symmetry.space_group_name_H-M   'P 1'
#
loop_
_entity.id
_entity.type
_entity.pdbx_description
1 polymer ?
#
loop_
_entity_poly.entity_id
_entity_poly.type
_entity_poly.pdbx_seq_one_letter_code
_entity_poly.pdbx_strand_id
1 'polypeptide(L)'
;MRLQWVLMGVSALLLAGCVADKPVNNNQPTTRLPNVPTQPVLGIEPRYEPYHPTANQDYRKNGVIYRIVKDPANFSERGQAIVYDSLAMSRLTTIGERVNPYEFAAAHPTLPIPSYAKITNLINGRTMIVRN
;
A
#
# COMPACT_ATOMS: atom_id res chain seq x y z
N MET A 1 -0.24 19.45 -62.24
CA MET A 1 0.20 20.27 -61.09
C MET A 1 -0.91 20.61 -60.07
N ARG A 2 -2.13 20.06 -60.14
CA ARG A 2 -3.23 20.39 -59.20
C ARG A 2 -3.60 19.31 -58.15
N LEU A 3 -3.01 18.12 -58.22
CA LEU A 3 -3.34 17.01 -57.29
C LEU A 3 -2.40 16.94 -56.06
N GLN A 4 -1.19 17.49 -56.15
CA GLN A 4 -0.23 17.51 -55.04
C GLN A 4 -0.65 18.43 -53.87
N TRP A 5 -1.39 19.50 -54.17
CA TRP A 5 -1.90 20.43 -53.14
C TRP A 5 -3.06 19.84 -52.32
N VAL A 6 -3.83 18.92 -52.91
CA VAL A 6 -4.93 18.24 -52.20
C VAL A 6 -4.37 17.21 -51.22
N LEU A 7 -3.29 16.51 -51.59
CA LEU A 7 -2.62 15.53 -50.72
C LEU A 7 -1.95 16.17 -49.49
N MET A 8 -1.42 17.38 -49.60
CA MET A 8 -0.88 18.10 -48.43
C MET A 8 -1.97 18.62 -47.48
N GLY A 9 -3.17 18.93 -47.98
CA GLY A 9 -4.29 19.37 -47.14
C GLY A 9 -4.89 18.24 -46.29
N VAL A 10 -4.94 17.02 -46.83
CA VAL A 10 -5.55 15.86 -46.13
C VAL A 10 -4.64 15.34 -45.00
N SER A 11 -3.32 15.44 -45.14
CA SER A 11 -2.37 15.02 -44.08
C SER A 11 -2.46 15.89 -42.82
N ALA A 12 -2.75 17.20 -42.97
CA ALA A 12 -2.88 18.11 -41.84
C ALA A 12 -4.17 17.90 -41.03
N LEU A 13 -5.23 17.30 -41.62
CA LEU A 13 -6.48 17.04 -40.92
C LEU A 13 -6.42 15.79 -40.01
N LEU A 14 -5.47 14.89 -40.23
CA LEU A 14 -5.37 13.64 -39.48
C LEU A 14 -4.65 13.77 -38.12
N LEU A 15 -4.07 14.94 -37.79
CA LEU A 15 -3.38 15.17 -36.51
C LEU A 15 -4.20 15.92 -35.45
N ALA A 16 -5.46 16.28 -35.71
CA ALA A 16 -6.32 16.92 -34.71
C ALA A 16 -7.08 15.89 -33.85
N GLY A 17 -6.35 14.96 -33.23
CA GLY A 17 -6.88 14.10 -32.17
C GLY A 17 -6.73 14.81 -30.82
N CYS A 18 -7.76 15.53 -30.35
CA CYS A 18 -7.79 16.04 -28.99
C CYS A 18 -7.99 14.87 -28.00
N VAL A 19 -7.01 14.63 -27.13
CA VAL A 19 -7.22 13.85 -25.90
C VAL A 19 -8.04 14.72 -24.96
N ALA A 20 -9.28 14.31 -24.68
CA ALA A 20 -10.09 14.90 -23.63
C ALA A 20 -9.69 14.26 -22.30
N ASP A 21 -8.87 14.96 -21.52
CA ASP A 21 -8.59 14.58 -20.14
C ASP A 21 -9.88 14.67 -19.34
N LYS A 22 -10.35 13.53 -18.82
CA LYS A 22 -11.49 13.51 -17.89
C LYS A 22 -11.07 14.27 -16.63
N PRO A 23 -11.85 15.26 -16.16
CA PRO A 23 -11.58 15.86 -14.86
C PRO A 23 -11.73 14.76 -13.80
N VAL A 24 -10.61 14.38 -13.18
CA VAL A 24 -10.63 13.57 -11.96
C VAL A 24 -11.29 14.42 -10.89
N ASN A 25 -12.55 14.10 -10.59
CA ASN A 25 -13.28 14.73 -9.52
C ASN A 25 -12.74 14.20 -8.17
N ASN A 26 -11.67 14.82 -7.69
CA ASN A 26 -11.14 14.58 -6.34
C ASN A 26 -12.09 15.21 -5.31
N ASN A 27 -13.22 14.57 -5.08
CA ASN A 27 -14.04 14.80 -3.88
C ASN A 27 -13.34 14.17 -2.65
N GLN A 28 -12.07 14.52 -2.43
CA GLN A 28 -11.42 14.25 -1.17
C GLN A 28 -11.94 15.30 -0.19
N PRO A 29 -12.50 14.92 0.97
CA PRO A 29 -12.92 15.88 1.98
C PRO A 29 -11.73 16.78 2.30
N THR A 30 -11.83 18.08 2.02
CA THR A 30 -10.83 19.09 2.38
C THR A 30 -10.93 19.38 3.87
N THR A 31 -10.74 18.36 4.70
CA THR A 31 -10.40 18.56 6.09
C THR A 31 -8.98 19.10 6.08
N ARG A 32 -8.81 20.42 6.25
CA ARG A 32 -7.50 21.01 6.50
C ARG A 32 -6.95 20.34 7.75
N LEU A 33 -6.14 19.32 7.57
CA LEU A 33 -5.42 18.65 8.65
C LEU A 33 -4.61 19.74 9.37
N PRO A 34 -4.58 19.75 10.72
CA PRO A 34 -3.71 20.64 11.47
C PRO A 34 -2.27 20.54 10.92
N ASN A 35 -1.54 21.66 10.93
CA ASN A 35 -0.13 21.64 10.57
C ASN A 35 0.65 20.89 11.66
N VAL A 36 0.73 19.56 11.52
CA VAL A 36 1.45 18.68 12.42
C VAL A 36 2.91 18.66 11.98
N PRO A 37 3.90 18.79 12.89
CA PRO A 37 5.30 18.63 12.54
C PRO A 37 5.53 17.30 11.83
N THR A 38 5.94 17.33 10.56
CA THR A 38 6.20 16.11 9.79
C THR A 38 7.61 15.63 10.07
N GLN A 39 7.73 14.47 10.70
CA GLN A 39 9.01 13.76 10.80
C GLN A 39 9.13 12.83 9.57
N PRO A 40 10.29 12.77 8.89
CA PRO A 40 10.48 11.79 7.84
C PRO A 40 10.47 10.39 8.45
N VAL A 41 9.40 9.65 8.22
CA VAL A 41 9.25 8.26 8.61
C VAL A 41 9.58 7.39 7.40
N LEU A 42 10.48 6.43 7.58
CA LEU A 42 10.81 5.47 6.52
C LEU A 42 9.60 4.54 6.29
N GLY A 43 9.46 3.96 5.10
CA GLY A 43 8.49 2.89 4.87
C GLY A 43 7.49 3.19 3.76
N ILE A 44 6.35 2.52 3.83
CA ILE A 44 5.24 2.67 2.87
C ILE A 44 4.30 3.80 3.30
N GLU A 45 3.82 4.57 2.32
CA GLU A 45 2.71 5.52 2.51
C GLU A 45 1.40 4.75 2.71
N PRO A 46 0.73 4.86 3.87
CA PRO A 46 -0.53 4.18 4.11
C PRO A 46 -1.62 4.63 3.15
N ARG A 47 -2.30 3.67 2.56
CA ARG A 47 -3.55 3.91 1.81
C ARG A 47 -4.65 3.06 2.40
N TYR A 48 -5.88 3.51 2.28
CA TYR A 48 -7.01 2.67 2.67
C TYR A 48 -7.09 1.46 1.74
N GLU A 49 -7.09 0.26 2.33
CA GLU A 49 -7.30 -1.01 1.64
C GLU A 49 -8.40 -1.79 2.35
N PRO A 50 -9.37 -2.37 1.61
CA PRO A 50 -10.38 -3.22 2.23
C PRO A 50 -9.72 -4.49 2.80
N TYR A 51 -10.23 -4.95 3.94
CA TYR A 51 -9.78 -6.21 4.54
C TYR A 51 -10.00 -7.40 3.61
N HIS A 52 -9.02 -8.31 3.61
CA HIS A 52 -9.11 -9.54 2.84
C HIS A 52 -10.27 -10.39 3.38
N PRO A 53 -11.16 -10.90 2.51
CA PRO A 53 -12.43 -11.50 2.93
C PRO A 53 -12.28 -12.73 3.82
N THR A 54 -11.17 -13.47 3.69
CA THR A 54 -10.98 -14.75 4.37
C THR A 54 -9.84 -14.78 5.38
N ALA A 55 -8.98 -13.77 5.43
CA ALA A 55 -7.74 -13.81 6.24
C ALA A 55 -7.90 -13.26 7.66
N ASN A 56 -9.08 -12.72 7.99
CA ASN A 56 -9.33 -11.94 9.21
C ASN A 56 -10.16 -12.67 10.26
N GLN A 57 -10.08 -13.99 10.27
CA GLN A 57 -10.73 -14.86 11.25
C GLN A 57 -9.74 -15.32 12.32
N ASP A 58 -10.23 -15.48 13.55
CA ASP A 58 -9.45 -16.08 14.63
C ASP A 58 -9.02 -17.49 14.23
N TYR A 59 -7.79 -17.86 14.58
CA TYR A 59 -7.22 -19.14 14.15
C TYR A 59 -6.38 -19.78 15.24
N ARG A 60 -6.07 -21.08 15.04
CA ARG A 60 -5.20 -21.85 15.93
C ARG A 60 -3.99 -22.33 15.16
N LYS A 61 -2.79 -22.12 15.71
CA LYS A 61 -1.53 -22.61 15.14
C LYS A 61 -0.66 -23.16 16.26
N ASN A 62 -0.15 -24.38 16.09
CA ASN A 62 0.69 -25.07 17.09
C ASN A 62 0.11 -25.08 18.51
N GLY A 63 -1.22 -25.26 18.64
CA GLY A 63 -1.91 -25.25 19.93
C GLY A 63 -2.20 -23.85 20.52
N VAL A 64 -1.64 -22.79 19.94
CA VAL A 64 -1.89 -21.41 20.35
C VAL A 64 -3.05 -20.82 19.57
N ILE A 65 -3.98 -20.15 20.27
CA ILE A 65 -5.12 -19.45 19.68
C ILE A 65 -4.75 -17.99 19.48
N TYR A 66 -4.88 -17.51 18.25
CA TYR A 66 -4.67 -16.13 17.86
C TYR A 66 -6.02 -15.46 17.59
N ARG A 67 -6.25 -14.33 18.26
CA ARG A 67 -7.48 -13.53 18.12
C ARG A 67 -7.18 -12.28 17.31
N ILE A 68 -7.89 -12.10 16.20
CA ILE A 68 -7.69 -10.97 15.31
C ILE A 68 -8.25 -9.70 15.96
N VAL A 69 -7.42 -8.66 16.00
CA VAL A 69 -7.78 -7.35 16.54
C VAL A 69 -8.91 -6.74 15.70
N LYS A 70 -10.02 -6.40 16.36
CA LYS A 70 -11.22 -5.84 15.70
C LYS A 70 -11.18 -4.31 15.56
N ASP A 71 -10.52 -3.62 16.49
CA ASP A 71 -10.25 -2.18 16.41
C ASP A 71 -8.73 -1.93 16.36
N PRO A 72 -8.11 -1.96 15.17
CA PRO A 72 -6.68 -1.77 15.04
C PRO A 72 -6.24 -0.31 15.20
N ALA A 73 -7.17 0.66 15.21
CA ALA A 73 -6.82 2.09 15.29
C ALA A 73 -6.12 2.45 16.62
N ASN A 74 -6.45 1.71 17.70
CA ASN A 74 -5.90 1.89 19.03
C ASN A 74 -4.89 0.81 19.43
N PHE A 75 -4.50 -0.05 18.48
CA PHE A 75 -3.61 -1.17 18.77
C PHE A 75 -2.16 -0.69 19.00
N SER A 76 -1.56 -1.18 20.09
CA SER A 76 -0.14 -0.99 20.37
C SER A 76 0.38 -2.21 21.13
N GLU A 77 1.53 -2.72 20.68
CA GLU A 77 2.20 -3.86 21.29
C GLU A 77 3.71 -3.59 21.31
N ARG A 78 4.40 -4.19 22.28
CA ARG A 78 5.87 -4.27 22.31
C ARG A 78 6.28 -5.74 22.25
N GLY A 79 7.22 -6.04 21.37
CA GLY A 79 7.71 -7.39 21.18
C GLY A 79 9.02 -7.42 20.38
N GLN A 80 9.49 -8.62 20.11
CA GLN A 80 10.67 -8.83 19.26
C GLN A 80 10.25 -8.89 17.79
N ALA A 81 10.97 -8.17 16.93
CA ALA A 81 10.85 -8.27 15.49
C ALA A 81 12.04 -9.05 14.91
N ILE A 82 11.78 -9.86 13.89
CA ILE A 82 12.79 -10.59 13.12
C ILE A 82 12.62 -10.18 11.65
N VAL A 83 13.74 -9.91 10.98
CA VAL A 83 13.75 -9.59 9.55
C VAL A 83 13.96 -10.88 8.77
N TYR A 84 13.11 -11.15 7.78
CA TYR A 84 13.27 -12.29 6.89
C TYR A 84 14.45 -12.10 5.93
N ASP A 85 15.09 -13.19 5.56
CA ASP A 85 16.12 -13.18 4.53
C ASP A 85 15.52 -13.11 3.11
N SER A 86 16.39 -12.92 2.12
CA SER A 86 16.00 -12.90 0.70
C SER A 86 15.54 -14.25 0.16
N LEU A 87 15.80 -15.37 0.87
CA LEU A 87 15.36 -16.70 0.42
C LEU A 87 13.84 -16.88 0.55
N ALA A 88 13.16 -15.96 1.23
CA ALA A 88 11.71 -15.90 1.30
C ALA A 88 11.01 -15.58 -0.04
N MET A 89 11.73 -15.12 -1.08
CA MET A 89 11.15 -14.72 -2.38
C MET A 89 10.30 -15.78 -3.09
N SER A 90 10.52 -17.06 -2.79
CA SER A 90 9.74 -18.17 -3.37
C SER A 90 8.45 -18.49 -2.61
N ARG A 91 8.22 -17.83 -1.46
CA ARG A 91 7.09 -18.11 -0.57
C ARG A 91 5.91 -17.17 -0.85
N LEU A 92 4.71 -17.68 -0.57
CA LEU A 92 3.47 -16.91 -0.61
C LEU A 92 3.12 -16.44 0.81
N THR A 93 2.51 -15.26 0.92
CA THR A 93 1.88 -14.78 2.15
C THR A 93 0.56 -15.52 2.42
N THR A 94 -0.06 -15.29 3.57
CA THR A 94 -1.35 -15.87 3.94
C THR A 94 -2.45 -15.59 2.91
N ILE A 95 -2.38 -14.43 2.24
CA ILE A 95 -3.34 -14.01 1.20
C ILE A 95 -2.88 -14.34 -0.22
N GLY A 96 -1.79 -15.10 -0.37
CA GLY A 96 -1.30 -15.57 -1.67
C GLY A 96 -0.44 -14.56 -2.44
N GLU A 97 -0.09 -13.43 -1.85
CA GLU A 97 0.86 -12.48 -2.45
C GLU A 97 2.27 -13.08 -2.46
N ARG A 98 3.08 -12.78 -3.47
CA ARG A 98 4.49 -13.18 -3.50
C ARG A 98 5.29 -12.32 -2.53
N VAL A 99 6.12 -12.94 -1.70
CA VAL A 99 7.00 -12.20 -0.81
C VAL A 99 8.06 -11.45 -1.63
N ASN A 100 8.15 -10.14 -1.41
CA ASN A 100 9.16 -9.27 -1.99
C ASN A 100 10.01 -8.64 -0.87
N PRO A 101 11.31 -8.99 -0.74
CA PRO A 101 12.17 -8.46 0.32
C PRO A 101 12.48 -6.96 0.16
N TYR A 102 12.13 -6.36 -0.98
CA TYR A 102 12.31 -4.93 -1.25
C TYR A 102 11.07 -4.09 -0.91
N GLU A 103 9.98 -4.73 -0.46
CA GLU A 103 8.77 -4.05 0.00
C GLU A 103 8.78 -3.85 1.52
N PHE A 104 8.13 -2.77 1.98
CA PHE A 104 7.91 -2.52 3.39
C PHE A 104 6.71 -3.32 3.91
N ALA A 105 6.93 -4.63 4.02
CA ALA A 105 5.95 -5.58 4.53
C ALA A 105 6.40 -6.20 5.86
N ALA A 106 5.43 -6.56 6.70
CA ALA A 106 5.64 -7.30 7.93
C ALA A 106 4.55 -8.35 8.10
N ALA A 107 4.78 -9.32 8.99
CA ALA A 107 3.77 -10.31 9.34
C ALA A 107 3.51 -10.24 10.85
N HIS A 108 2.34 -9.73 11.22
CA HIS A 108 1.85 -9.68 12.59
C HIS A 108 0.75 -10.74 12.79
N PRO A 109 0.79 -11.53 13.86
CA PRO A 109 -0.08 -12.70 13.99
C PRO A 109 -1.56 -12.37 14.23
N THR A 110 -1.87 -11.18 14.74
CA THR A 110 -3.22 -10.79 15.17
C THR A 110 -3.73 -9.49 14.55
N LEU A 111 -2.91 -8.77 13.79
CA LEU A 111 -3.42 -7.59 13.09
C LEU A 111 -4.20 -8.06 11.85
N PRO A 112 -5.29 -7.36 11.49
CA PRO A 112 -6.02 -7.68 10.27
C PRO A 112 -5.16 -7.47 9.02
N ILE A 113 -5.47 -8.19 7.95
CA ILE A 113 -4.78 -8.15 6.67
C ILE A 113 -5.76 -7.67 5.58
N PRO A 114 -5.40 -6.65 4.78
CA PRO A 114 -4.26 -5.76 4.98
C PRO A 114 -4.46 -4.79 6.15
N SER A 115 -3.38 -4.42 6.83
CA SER A 115 -3.34 -3.23 7.69
C SER A 115 -1.96 -2.57 7.69
N TYR A 116 -1.85 -1.39 8.29
CA TYR A 116 -0.60 -0.63 8.36
C TYR A 116 -0.18 -0.47 9.82
N ALA A 117 1.12 -0.67 10.08
CA ALA A 117 1.68 -0.54 11.41
C ALA A 117 2.89 0.40 11.40
N LYS A 118 2.96 1.28 12.40
CA LYS A 118 4.17 2.05 12.71
C LYS A 118 5.03 1.26 13.69
N ILE A 119 6.17 0.78 13.22
CA ILE A 119 7.17 0.09 14.04
C ILE A 119 8.17 1.12 14.55
N THR A 120 8.48 1.05 15.85
CA THR A 120 9.53 1.87 16.48
C THR A 120 10.61 0.94 17.01
N ASN A 121 11.85 1.10 16.55
CA ASN A 121 12.99 0.42 17.12
C ASN A 121 13.35 1.12 18.44
N LEU A 122 13.09 0.46 19.56
CA LEU A 122 13.30 1.04 20.89
C LEU A 122 14.77 1.28 21.26
N ILE A 123 15.72 0.65 20.54
CA ILE A 123 17.16 0.81 20.78
C ILE A 123 17.67 2.16 20.27
N ASN A 124 17.18 2.59 19.10
CA ASN A 124 17.68 3.79 18.41
C ASN A 124 16.60 4.84 18.08
N GLY A 125 15.35 4.60 18.47
CA GLY A 125 14.21 5.50 18.27
C GLY A 125 13.75 5.62 16.81
N ARG A 126 14.34 4.89 15.86
CA ARG A 126 13.96 4.98 14.45
C ARG A 126 12.60 4.33 14.22
N THR A 127 11.80 4.97 13.38
CA THR A 127 10.45 4.51 13.05
C THR A 127 10.32 4.14 11.58
N MET A 128 9.48 3.15 11.29
CA MET A 128 9.11 2.76 9.92
C MET A 128 7.62 2.40 9.86
N ILE A 129 6.97 2.70 8.74
CA ILE A 129 5.62 2.22 8.43
C ILE A 129 5.70 1.01 7.50
N VAL A 130 4.96 -0.05 7.83
CA VAL A 130 4.90 -1.29 7.05
C VAL A 130 3.45 -1.72 6.82
N ARG A 131 3.23 -2.49 5.75
CA ARG A 131 1.97 -3.19 5.49
C ARG A 131 2.02 -4.60 6.10
N ASN A 132 0.94 -5.01 6.74
CA ASN A 132 0.68 -6.36 7.25
C ASN A 132 -0.29 -7.11 6.36
#